data_AF-A0A9E3YM86-F1
#
_entry.id   AF-A0A9E3YM86-F1
#
_cell.length_a   1.000
_cell.length_b   1.000
_cell.length_c   1.000
_cell.angle_alpha   90.00
_cell.angle_beta   90.00
_cell.angle_gamma   90.00
#
_symmetry.space_group_name_H-M   'P 1'
#
loop_
_entity.id
_entity.type
_entity.pdbx_description
1 polymer ?
#
loop_
_entity_poly.entity_id
_entity_poly.type
_entity_poly.pdbx_seq_one_letter_code
_entity_poly.pdbx_strand_id
1 'polypeptide(L)'
;MRARIYRPARNAMQSGMARTRQWVLDYAPAEARATDPLMGWTGSGDTQSQVRLRFATQAEAEAYAKANRIDYVVQQPKERA
;
A
#
# COMPACT_ATOMS: atom_id res chain seq x y z
N MET A 1 3.77 -12.90 -3.57
CA MET A 1 3.82 -11.42 -3.58
C MET A 1 3.16 -10.94 -2.29
N ARG A 2 3.86 -10.21 -1.43
CA ARG A 2 3.37 -9.86 -0.08
C ARG A 2 2.69 -8.50 -0.10
N ALA A 3 1.55 -8.35 0.56
CA ALA A 3 0.87 -7.06 0.73
C ALA A 3 1.15 -6.47 2.12
N ARG A 4 1.03 -5.15 2.22
CA ARG A 4 1.06 -4.41 3.47
C ARG A 4 -0.30 -3.80 3.73
N ILE A 5 -0.85 -4.06 4.91
CA ILE A 5 -2.10 -3.49 5.41
C ILE A 5 -1.74 -2.44 6.47
N TYR A 6 -2.12 -1.19 6.26
CA TYR A 6 -1.75 -0.10 7.17
C TYR A 6 -2.71 1.09 7.08
N ARG A 7 -2.69 1.96 8.08
CA ARG A 7 -3.30 3.29 8.00
C ARG A 7 -2.24 4.33 7.63
N PRO A 8 -2.43 5.13 6.57
CA PRO A 8 -1.44 6.13 6.18
C PRO A 8 -1.16 7.15 7.29
N ALA A 9 0.11 7.48 7.49
CA ALA A 9 0.49 8.59 8.34
C ALA A 9 0.02 9.92 7.74
N ARG A 10 -0.20 10.94 8.59
CA ARG A 10 -0.48 12.30 8.12
C ARG A 10 0.75 12.82 7.36
N ASN A 11 0.53 13.49 6.23
CA ASN A 11 1.59 14.22 5.56
C ASN A 11 2.12 15.31 6.50
N ALA A 12 3.41 15.30 6.82
CA ALA A 12 4.02 16.24 7.76
C ALA A 12 3.76 17.71 7.37
N MET A 13 3.77 18.02 6.08
CA MET A 13 3.58 19.37 5.52
C MET A 13 2.12 19.86 5.53
N GLN A 14 1.14 19.00 5.82
CA GLN A 14 -0.28 19.35 5.73
C GLN A 14 -1.04 18.97 6.99
N SER A 15 -1.84 19.88 7.56
CA SER A 15 -2.62 19.62 8.78
C SER A 15 -3.78 18.63 8.59
N GLY A 16 -4.22 18.37 7.35
CA GLY A 16 -5.39 17.53 7.06
C GLY A 16 -5.23 16.06 7.47
N MET A 17 -6.26 15.50 8.13
CA MET A 17 -6.26 14.12 8.65
C MET A 17 -7.23 13.18 7.90
N ALA A 18 -7.96 13.66 6.90
CA ALA A 18 -9.01 12.88 6.24
C ALA A 18 -8.48 11.56 5.65
N ARG A 19 -7.26 11.55 5.12
CA ARG A 19 -6.65 10.39 4.44
C ARG A 19 -6.01 9.37 5.40
N THR A 20 -5.96 9.63 6.71
CA THR A 20 -5.35 8.72 7.71
C THR A 20 -6.35 7.75 8.35
N ARG A 21 -7.65 7.90 8.05
CA ARG A 21 -8.73 7.11 8.67
C ARG A 21 -8.95 5.77 7.99
N GLN A 22 -8.64 5.67 6.70
CA GLN A 22 -8.86 4.46 5.90
C GLN A 22 -7.69 3.48 6.05
N TRP A 23 -8.01 2.19 6.05
CA TRP A 23 -7.02 1.12 5.94
C TRP A 23 -6.68 0.91 4.48
N VAL A 24 -5.40 0.73 4.17
CA VAL A 24 -4.89 0.56 2.82
C VAL A 24 -4.17 -0.78 2.72
N LEU A 25 -4.52 -1.57 1.71
CA LEU A 25 -3.75 -2.73 1.26
C LEU A 25 -2.94 -2.31 0.03
N ASP A 26 -1.62 -2.39 0.14
CA ASP A 26 -0.65 -2.01 -0.89
C ASP A 26 0.26 -3.21 -1.18
N TYR A 27 0.45 -3.56 -2.45
CA TYR A 27 1.29 -4.68 -2.83
C TYR A 27 2.77 -4.30 -2.77
N ALA A 28 3.61 -5.16 -2.19
CA ALA A 28 5.06 -5.00 -2.32
C ALA A 28 5.46 -5.24 -3.77
N PRO A 29 6.38 -4.43 -4.33
CA PRO A 29 6.84 -4.61 -5.69
C PRO A 29 7.46 -6.00 -5.85
N ALA A 30 7.02 -6.72 -6.87
CA ALA A 30 7.52 -8.06 -7.20
C ALA A 30 8.86 -8.02 -7.93
N GLU A 31 9.08 -6.95 -8.68
CA GLU A 31 10.27 -6.74 -9.50
C GLU A 31 10.87 -5.36 -9.23
N ALA A 32 12.19 -5.24 -9.38
CA ALA A 32 12.85 -3.96 -9.31
C ALA A 32 12.42 -3.09 -10.51
N ARG A 33 12.39 -1.77 -10.31
CA ARG A 33 12.21 -0.84 -11.40
C ARG A 33 13.51 -0.71 -12.18
N ALA A 34 13.42 -0.69 -13.50
CA ALA A 34 14.55 -0.53 -14.40
C ALA A 34 14.45 0.79 -15.17
N THR A 35 15.60 1.40 -15.46
CA THR A 35 15.68 2.60 -16.28
C THR A 35 15.87 2.20 -17.73
N ASP A 36 15.01 2.71 -18.61
CA ASP A 36 15.15 2.53 -20.05
C ASP A 36 16.42 3.24 -20.56
N PRO A 37 17.30 2.56 -21.32
CA PRO A 37 18.58 3.12 -21.73
C PRO A 37 18.48 4.20 -22.81
N LEU A 38 17.35 4.30 -23.53
CA LEU A 38 17.19 5.25 -24.63
C LEU A 38 16.56 6.56 -24.14
N MET A 39 15.43 6.46 -23.45
CA MET A 39 14.62 7.59 -23.00
C MET A 39 14.84 7.93 -21.52
N GLY A 40 15.45 7.04 -20.75
CA GLY A 40 15.68 7.24 -19.31
C GLY A 40 14.43 7.03 -18.44
N TRP A 41 13.34 6.48 -18.97
CA TRP A 41 12.12 6.27 -18.21
C TRP A 41 12.25 5.11 -17.23
N THR A 42 11.79 5.31 -16.00
CA THR A 42 11.74 4.24 -15.00
C THR A 42 10.48 3.41 -15.19
N GLY A 43 10.64 2.16 -15.62
CA GLY A 43 9.57 1.20 -15.86
C GLY A 43 9.68 -0.05 -14.99
N SER A 44 8.61 -0.83 -14.96
CA SER A 44 8.56 -2.19 -14.39
C SER A 44 7.42 -2.96 -15.06
N GLY A 45 7.56 -4.28 -15.18
CA GLY A 45 6.49 -5.18 -15.61
C GLY A 45 5.44 -5.45 -14.53
N ASP A 46 5.71 -5.05 -13.28
CA ASP A 46 4.83 -5.29 -12.14
C ASP A 46 3.63 -4.32 -12.13
N THR A 47 2.48 -4.82 -12.59
CA THR A 47 1.21 -4.09 -12.60
C THR A 47 0.57 -3.97 -11.22
N GLN A 48 0.83 -4.90 -10.31
CA GLN A 48 0.20 -4.92 -8.98
C GLN A 48 0.73 -3.79 -8.09
N SER A 49 1.96 -3.34 -8.35
CA SER A 49 2.56 -2.16 -7.70
C SER A 49 1.77 -0.86 -7.90
N GLN A 50 0.85 -0.82 -8.87
CA GLN A 50 0.00 0.34 -9.17
C GLN A 50 -1.32 0.32 -8.38
N VAL A 51 -1.70 -0.82 -7.82
CA VAL A 51 -3.01 -1.04 -7.20
C VAL A 51 -2.95 -0.77 -5.70
N ARG A 52 -3.84 0.11 -5.22
CA ARG A 52 -4.08 0.33 -3.79
C ARG A 52 -5.55 0.18 -3.46
N LEU A 53 -5.85 -0.77 -2.57
CA LEU A 53 -7.21 -1.02 -2.11
C LEU A 53 -7.44 -0.32 -0.76
N ARG A 54 -8.63 0.21 -0.56
CA ARG A 54 -8.99 0.97 0.63
C ARG A 54 -10.19 0.35 1.32
N PHE A 55 -10.09 0.23 2.64
CA PHE A 55 -11.06 -0.43 3.51
C PHE A 55 -11.43 0.48 4.67
N ALA A 56 -12.62 0.28 5.24
CA ALA A 56 -13.05 1.01 6.41
C ALA A 56 -12.39 0.44 7.68
N THR A 57 -12.22 -0.88 7.73
CA THR A 57 -11.67 -1.59 8.90
C THR A 57 -10.45 -2.43 8.55
N GLN A 58 -9.62 -2.72 9.56
CA GLN A 58 -8.50 -3.65 9.43
C GLN A 58 -8.99 -5.05 9.04
N ALA A 59 -10.07 -5.51 9.68
CA ALA A 59 -10.64 -6.84 9.47
C ALA A 59 -11.10 -7.06 8.02
N GLU A 60 -11.71 -6.05 7.39
CA GLU A 60 -12.08 -6.10 5.96
C GLU A 60 -10.86 -6.30 5.05
N ALA A 61 -9.78 -5.57 5.30
CA ALA A 61 -8.55 -5.68 4.52
C ALA A 61 -7.92 -7.07 4.67
N GLU A 62 -7.91 -7.61 5.89
CA GLU A 62 -7.42 -8.97 6.16
C GLU A 62 -8.30 -10.05 5.54
N ALA A 63 -9.62 -9.90 5.61
CA ALA A 63 -10.57 -10.83 5.00
C ALA A 63 -10.37 -10.88 3.48
N TYR A 64 -10.22 -9.72 2.84
CA TYR A 64 -9.90 -9.64 1.42
C TYR A 64 -8.56 -10.34 1.09
N ALA A 65 -7.51 -10.08 1.88
CA ALA A 65 -6.21 -10.70 1.67
C ALA A 65 -6.29 -12.23 1.78
N LYS A 66 -6.98 -12.76 2.80
CA LYS A 66 -7.20 -14.21 2.98
C LYS A 66 -7.99 -14.82 1.83
N ALA A 67 -9.10 -14.19 1.42
CA ALA A 67 -9.93 -14.68 0.34
C ALA A 67 -9.17 -14.79 -1.00
N ASN A 68 -8.28 -13.84 -1.26
CA ASN A 68 -7.44 -13.79 -2.47
C ASN A 68 -6.09 -14.51 -2.32
N ARG A 69 -5.85 -15.19 -1.17
CA ARG A 69 -4.60 -15.90 -0.86
C ARG A 69 -3.35 -15.01 -0.99
N ILE A 70 -3.47 -13.78 -0.51
CA ILE A 70 -2.39 -12.78 -0.50
C ILE A 70 -1.72 -12.83 0.87
N ASP A 71 -0.42 -13.14 0.91
CA ASP A 71 0.37 -13.01 2.13
C ASP A 71 0.43 -11.55 2.56
N TYR A 72 0.18 -11.25 3.84
CA TYR A 72 0.12 -9.85 4.29
C TYR A 72 0.90 -9.57 5.58
N VAL A 73 1.18 -8.28 5.80
CA VAL A 73 1.67 -7.73 7.08
C VAL A 73 0.75 -6.61 7.51
N VAL A 74 0.31 -6.65 8.75
CA VAL A 74 -0.39 -5.53 9.36
C VAL A 74 0.63 -4.62 10.04
N GLN A 75 0.60 -3.34 9.69
CA GLN A 75 1.28 -2.29 10.44
C GLN A 75 0.25 -1.46 11.20
N GLN A 76 0.35 -1.50 12.53
CA GLN A 76 -0.55 -0.73 13.38
C GLN A 76 -0.27 0.77 13.25
N PRO A 77 -1.31 1.62 13.20
CA PRO A 77 -1.14 3.06 13.20
C PRO A 77 -0.44 3.49 14.50
N LYS A 78 0.54 4.39 14.36
CA LYS A 78 1.07 5.12 15.50
C LYS A 78 0.22 6.35 15.71
N GLU A 79 -0.72 6.27 16.64
CA GLU A 79 -1.56 7.41 17.00
C GLU A 79 -0.76 8.43 17.81
N ARG A 80 -1.09 9.71 17.63
CA ARG A 80 -0.48 10.79 18.39
C ARG A 80 -1.20 10.86 19.74
N ALA A 81 -0.42 10.95 20.83
CA ALA A 81 -0.93 11.28 22.16
C ALA A 81 -1.53 12.69 22.18
#